data_AF-A0A2E9QN59-F1
#
_entry.id   AF-A0A2E9QN59-F1
#
_cell.length_a   1.000
_cell.length_b   1.000
_cell.length_c   1.000
_cell.angle_alpha   90.00
_cell.angle_beta   90.00
_cell.angle_gamma   90.00
#
_symmetry.space_group_name_H-M   'P 1'
#
loop_
_entity.id
_entity.type
_entity.pdbx_description
1 polymer ?
#
loop_
_entity_poly.entity_id
_entity_poly.type
_entity_poly.pdbx_seq_one_letter_code
_entity_poly.pdbx_strand_id
1 'polypeptide(L)'
;MSSKTIKQQKQSATRKATIERRKSQLCHTYELKIDTSRFSKKTTQHFNQLFLQAKWFRNAVIASEEPFHFDAKVKSVQVKVGKQFEERKLTVLSSQMKQALLSQVQDDICGLSEKKKNGAKVGKLKFKSYLNCIPLKQHENVYTLTRKHGNNGR
;
A
#
# COMPACT_ATOMS: atom_id res chain seq x y z
N MET A 1 -7.30 -4.45 -44.44
CA MET A 1 -6.53 -3.88 -43.32
C MET A 1 -5.92 -5.02 -42.52
N SER A 2 -4.59 -5.05 -42.31
CA SER A 2 -3.93 -6.12 -41.54
C SER A 2 -4.37 -6.08 -40.07
N SER A 3 -4.51 -7.25 -39.43
CA SER A 3 -4.91 -7.39 -38.01
C SER A 3 -4.00 -6.58 -37.06
N LYS A 4 -2.72 -6.44 -37.42
CA LYS A 4 -1.75 -5.58 -36.69
C LYS A 4 -2.13 -4.09 -36.75
N THR A 5 -2.58 -3.61 -37.91
CA THR A 5 -2.97 -2.21 -38.14
C THR A 5 -4.24 -1.84 -37.37
N ILE A 6 -5.21 -2.76 -37.31
CA ILE A 6 -6.45 -2.59 -36.53
C ILE A 6 -6.15 -2.46 -35.03
N LYS A 7 -5.24 -3.30 -34.51
CA LYS A 7 -4.80 -3.23 -33.10
C LYS A 7 -4.15 -1.90 -32.76
N GLN A 8 -3.27 -1.40 -33.63
CA GLN A 8 -2.59 -0.11 -33.44
C GLN A 8 -3.57 1.07 -33.45
N GLN A 9 -4.55 1.07 -34.36
CA GLN A 9 -5.59 2.10 -34.41
C GLN A 9 -6.44 2.11 -33.12
N LYS A 10 -6.86 0.94 -32.63
CA LYS A 10 -7.58 0.82 -31.35
C LYS A 10 -6.78 1.37 -30.19
N GLN A 11 -5.49 1.03 -30.09
CA GLN A 11 -4.60 1.54 -29.03
C GLN A 11 -4.46 3.07 -29.08
N SER A 12 -4.30 3.64 -30.27
CA SER A 12 -4.22 5.08 -30.46
C SER A 12 -5.51 5.80 -30.03
N ALA A 13 -6.67 5.25 -30.40
CA ALA A 13 -7.97 5.78 -30.00
C ALA A 13 -8.19 5.73 -28.48
N THR A 14 -7.89 4.60 -27.83
CA THR A 14 -7.99 4.45 -26.37
C THR A 14 -7.05 5.40 -25.63
N ARG A 15 -5.83 5.60 -26.15
CA ARG A 15 -4.88 6.57 -25.58
C ARG A 15 -5.43 8.00 -25.67
N LYS A 16 -5.96 8.41 -26.83
CA LYS A 16 -6.58 9.73 -27.01
C LYS A 16 -7.75 9.94 -26.06
N ALA A 17 -8.67 8.97 -25.98
CA ALA A 17 -9.80 9.03 -25.04
C ALA A 17 -9.35 9.13 -23.57
N THR A 18 -8.28 8.41 -23.20
CA THR A 18 -7.69 8.49 -21.86
C THR A 18 -7.08 9.87 -21.57
N ILE A 19 -6.41 10.48 -22.55
CA ILE A 19 -5.85 11.83 -22.42
C ILE A 19 -6.96 12.84 -22.23
N GLU A 20 -7.98 12.83 -23.08
CA GLU A 20 -9.12 13.76 -22.97
C GLU A 20 -9.84 13.62 -21.62
N ARG A 21 -10.11 12.40 -21.17
CA ARG A 21 -10.70 12.15 -19.85
C ARG A 21 -9.83 12.68 -18.72
N ARG A 22 -8.50 12.54 -18.80
CA ARG A 22 -7.57 13.00 -17.75
C ARG A 22 -7.45 14.53 -17.69
N LYS A 23 -7.71 15.26 -18.79
CA LYS A 23 -7.66 16.73 -18.79
C LYS A 23 -8.60 17.36 -17.74
N SER A 24 -9.75 16.76 -17.50
CA SER A 24 -10.73 17.22 -16.50
C SER A 24 -10.56 16.57 -15.12
N GLN A 25 -9.67 15.59 -14.96
CA GLN A 25 -9.42 14.91 -13.69
C GLN A 25 -8.32 15.63 -12.91
N LEU A 26 -8.70 16.62 -12.11
CA LEU A 26 -7.78 17.32 -11.22
C LEU A 26 -7.35 16.42 -10.06
N CYS A 27 -6.04 16.31 -9.84
CA CYS A 27 -5.48 15.59 -8.71
C CYS A 27 -5.41 16.53 -7.51
N HIS A 28 -6.17 16.23 -6.47
CA HIS A 28 -6.10 16.94 -5.20
C HIS A 28 -5.30 16.11 -4.18
N THR A 29 -4.32 16.74 -3.55
CA THR A 29 -3.59 16.17 -2.42
C THR A 29 -3.90 17.00 -1.19
N TYR A 30 -4.21 16.32 -0.09
CA TYR A 30 -4.52 16.96 1.19
C TYR A 30 -3.54 16.45 2.23
N GLU A 31 -2.92 17.38 2.95
CA GLU A 31 -2.18 17.07 4.17
C GLU A 31 -3.10 17.36 5.35
N LEU A 32 -3.46 16.30 6.08
CA LEU A 32 -4.39 16.38 7.21
C LEU A 32 -3.67 15.99 8.49
N LYS A 33 -3.90 16.75 9.55
CA LYS A 33 -3.44 16.40 10.89
C LYS A 33 -4.44 15.42 11.53
N ILE A 34 -3.91 14.39 12.18
CA ILE A 34 -4.71 13.48 13.00
C ILE A 34 -5.01 14.18 14.33
N ASP A 35 -6.29 14.35 14.67
CA ASP A 35 -6.70 14.84 15.98
C ASP A 35 -6.60 13.73 17.02
N THR A 36 -5.47 13.69 17.73
CA THR A 36 -5.21 12.72 18.79
C THR A 36 -5.86 13.08 20.12
N SER A 37 -6.37 14.31 20.30
CA SER A 37 -6.95 14.77 21.58
C SER A 37 -8.19 13.96 21.97
N ARG A 38 -8.89 13.39 20.98
CA ARG A 38 -10.10 12.59 21.14
C ARG A 38 -9.83 11.09 21.13
N PHE A 39 -8.57 10.66 21.07
CA PHE A 39 -8.24 9.24 21.03
C PHE A 39 -8.46 8.60 22.39
N SER A 40 -9.29 7.57 22.43
CA SER A 40 -9.35 6.69 23.59
C SER A 40 -8.05 5.88 23.71
N LYS A 41 -7.73 5.38 24.90
CA LYS A 41 -6.59 4.47 25.12
C LYS A 41 -6.64 3.26 24.16
N LYS A 42 -7.84 2.72 23.92
CA LYS A 42 -8.08 1.59 23.00
C LYS A 42 -7.75 1.97 21.56
N THR A 43 -8.15 3.15 21.10
CA THR A 43 -7.86 3.66 19.76
C THR A 43 -6.34 3.79 19.56
N THR A 44 -5.65 4.41 20.51
CA THR A 44 -4.19 4.58 20.46
C THR A 44 -3.47 3.23 20.40
N GLN A 45 -3.87 2.27 21.25
CA GLN A 45 -3.32 0.91 21.23
C GLN A 45 -3.57 0.21 19.90
N HIS A 46 -4.77 0.34 19.33
CA HIS A 46 -5.11 -0.22 18.04
C HIS A 46 -4.24 0.36 16.92
N PHE A 47 -4.06 1.68 16.88
CA PHE A 47 -3.15 2.32 15.91
C PHE A 47 -1.72 1.81 16.04
N ASN A 48 -1.19 1.75 17.26
CA ASN A 48 0.17 1.23 17.49
C ASN A 48 0.31 -0.22 17.03
N GLN A 49 -0.68 -1.07 17.33
CA GLN A 49 -0.72 -2.46 16.88
C GLN A 49 -0.80 -2.57 15.35
N LEU A 50 -1.58 -1.71 14.71
CA LEU A 50 -1.73 -1.68 13.25
C LEU A 50 -0.38 -1.46 12.55
N PHE A 51 0.38 -0.43 12.97
CA PHE A 51 1.70 -0.16 12.40
C PHE A 51 2.74 -1.23 12.74
N LEU A 52 2.66 -1.80 13.94
CA LEU A 52 3.54 -2.90 14.37
C LEU A 52 3.30 -4.15 13.52
N GLN A 53 2.03 -4.55 13.32
CA GLN A 53 1.67 -5.68 12.48
C GLN A 53 2.00 -5.43 11.00
N ALA A 54 1.77 -4.20 10.51
CA ALA A 54 2.16 -3.81 9.16
C ALA A 54 3.67 -4.00 8.92
N LYS A 55 4.50 -3.63 9.91
CA LYS A 55 5.94 -3.87 9.87
C LYS A 55 6.27 -5.35 9.81
N TRP A 56 5.67 -6.16 10.69
CA TRP A 56 5.89 -7.61 10.71
C TRP A 56 5.54 -8.25 9.36
N PHE A 57 4.36 -7.91 8.82
CA PHE A 57 3.94 -8.39 7.50
C PHE A 57 4.93 -7.99 6.41
N ARG A 58 5.30 -6.70 6.32
CA ARG A 58 6.26 -6.22 5.30
C ARG A 58 7.60 -6.95 5.38
N ASN A 59 8.14 -7.11 6.58
CA ASN A 59 9.43 -7.78 6.75
C ASN A 59 9.32 -9.29 6.46
N ALA A 60 8.18 -9.93 6.73
CA ALA A 60 7.93 -11.31 6.35
C ALA A 60 7.89 -11.50 4.82
N VAL A 61 7.27 -10.56 4.08
CA VAL A 61 7.31 -10.57 2.61
C VAL A 61 8.75 -10.46 2.10
N ILE A 62 9.57 -9.57 2.69
CA ILE A 62 10.98 -9.40 2.29
C ILE A 62 11.84 -10.62 2.64
N ALA A 63 11.50 -11.33 3.72
CA ALA A 63 12.19 -12.54 4.14
C ALA A 63 11.80 -13.77 3.32
N SER A 64 10.70 -13.70 2.56
CA SER A 64 10.25 -14.79 1.69
C SER A 64 11.19 -14.95 0.49
N GLU A 65 11.36 -16.20 0.05
CA GLU A 65 12.10 -16.54 -1.17
C GLU A 65 11.42 -15.99 -2.43
N GLU A 66 10.08 -15.94 -2.43
CA GLU A 66 9.27 -15.44 -3.55
C GLU A 66 8.34 -14.27 -3.13
N PRO A 67 8.87 -13.04 -2.97
CA PRO A 67 8.06 -11.87 -2.60
C PRO A 67 6.92 -11.54 -3.58
N PHE A 68 7.02 -11.98 -4.84
CA PHE A 68 6.01 -11.73 -5.87
C PHE A 68 4.80 -12.68 -5.77
N HIS A 69 4.97 -13.85 -5.18
CA HIS A 69 3.92 -14.86 -5.00
C HIS A 69 3.48 -15.03 -3.55
N PHE A 70 3.90 -14.11 -2.67
CA PHE A 70 3.56 -14.16 -1.26
C PHE A 70 2.04 -14.09 -1.03
N ASP A 71 1.50 -14.98 -0.22
CA ASP A 71 0.07 -15.00 0.09
C ASP A 71 -0.32 -13.87 1.06
N ALA A 72 -1.11 -12.90 0.58
CA ALA A 72 -1.64 -11.82 1.41
C ALA A 72 -2.69 -12.27 2.44
N LYS A 73 -3.21 -13.51 2.35
CA LYS A 73 -4.24 -14.04 3.26
C LYS A 73 -3.69 -14.62 4.56
N VAL A 74 -2.37 -14.63 4.74
CA VAL A 74 -1.71 -15.15 5.94
C VAL A 74 -2.29 -14.52 7.22
N LYS A 75 -2.56 -15.37 8.21
CA LYS A 75 -3.10 -14.97 9.51
C LYS A 75 -2.00 -14.72 10.54
N SER A 76 -0.81 -15.24 10.32
CA SER A 76 0.36 -15.13 11.18
C SER A 76 1.63 -15.04 10.35
N VAL A 77 2.69 -14.50 10.95
CA VAL A 77 4.01 -14.35 10.32
C VAL A 77 5.11 -14.65 11.33
N GLN A 78 6.24 -15.16 10.85
CA GLN A 78 7.43 -15.36 11.66
C GLN A 78 8.16 -14.03 11.87
N VAL A 79 8.38 -13.66 13.13
CA VAL A 79 9.05 -12.42 13.51
C VAL A 79 10.29 -12.75 14.33
N LYS A 80 11.43 -12.17 13.92
CA LYS A 80 12.67 -12.31 14.69
C LYS A 80 12.61 -11.43 15.95
N VAL A 81 12.69 -12.06 17.11
CA VAL A 81 12.75 -11.42 18.43
C VAL A 81 14.10 -11.78 19.06
N GLY A 82 15.04 -10.84 19.02
CA GLY A 82 16.42 -11.09 19.44
C GLY A 82 17.08 -12.19 18.60
N LYS A 83 17.38 -13.32 19.24
CA LYS A 83 18.00 -14.49 18.59
C LYS A 83 16.98 -15.54 18.10
N GLN A 84 15.72 -15.45 18.52
CA GLN A 84 14.70 -16.44 18.23
C GLN A 84 13.67 -15.92 17.22
N PHE A 85 12.94 -16.85 16.61
CA PHE A 85 11.79 -16.54 15.77
C PHE A 85 10.52 -16.93 16.51
N GLU A 86 9.54 -16.03 16.49
CA GLU A 86 8.24 -16.23 17.10
C GLU A 86 7.14 -16.03 16.06
N GLU A 87 6.15 -16.90 16.09
CA GLU A 87 4.96 -16.73 15.27
C GLU A 87 4.04 -15.67 15.88
N ARG A 88 3.77 -14.60 15.13
CA ARG A 88 2.91 -13.48 15.57
C ARG A 88 1.66 -13.40 14.68
N LYS A 89 0.49 -13.33 15.31
CA LYS A 89 -0.81 -13.21 14.61
C LYS A 89 -1.03 -11.79 14.09
N LEU A 90 -1.63 -11.70 12.91
CA LEU A 90 -2.04 -10.46 12.24
C LEU A 90 -3.54 -10.25 12.43
N THR A 91 -3.92 -9.70 13.57
CA THR A 91 -5.32 -9.50 13.98
C THR A 91 -5.92 -8.17 13.55
N VAL A 92 -5.09 -7.14 13.37
CA VAL A 92 -5.54 -5.75 13.14
C VAL A 92 -5.44 -5.36 11.67
N LEU A 93 -4.50 -5.94 10.92
CA LEU A 93 -4.37 -5.69 9.48
C LEU A 93 -5.55 -6.28 8.70
N SER A 94 -6.27 -5.42 7.98
CA SER A 94 -7.28 -5.86 7.02
C SER A 94 -6.64 -6.53 5.79
N SER A 95 -7.41 -7.37 5.09
CA SER A 95 -6.95 -8.03 3.86
C SER A 95 -6.53 -7.04 2.78
N GLN A 96 -7.23 -5.91 2.66
CA GLN A 96 -6.91 -4.85 1.70
C GLN A 96 -5.58 -4.17 2.02
N MET A 97 -5.30 -3.92 3.31
CA MET A 97 -4.02 -3.36 3.75
C MET A 97 -2.86 -4.33 3.50
N LYS A 98 -3.06 -5.63 3.74
CA LYS A 98 -2.06 -6.67 3.43
C LYS A 98 -1.73 -6.70 1.94
N GLN A 99 -2.75 -6.69 1.08
CA GLN A 99 -2.56 -6.62 -0.38
C GLN A 99 -1.83 -5.34 -0.80
N ALA A 100 -2.19 -4.20 -0.23
CA ALA A 100 -1.55 -2.93 -0.56
C ALA A 100 -0.08 -2.88 -0.10
N LEU A 101 0.23 -3.40 1.09
CA LEU A 101 1.61 -3.55 1.59
C LEU A 101 2.42 -4.51 0.72
N LEU A 102 1.83 -5.62 0.29
CA LEU A 102 2.48 -6.58 -0.62
C LEU A 102 2.84 -5.90 -1.94
N SER A 103 1.89 -5.22 -2.58
CA SER A 103 2.16 -4.46 -3.81
C SER A 103 3.26 -3.41 -3.61
N GLN A 104 3.25 -2.69 -2.48
CA GLN A 104 4.30 -1.72 -2.18
C GLN A 104 5.69 -2.36 -2.09
N VAL A 105 5.82 -3.55 -1.48
CA VAL A 105 7.10 -4.27 -1.43
C VAL A 105 7.55 -4.70 -2.82
N GLN A 106 6.63 -5.18 -3.65
CA GLN A 106 6.92 -5.58 -5.03
C GLN A 106 7.38 -4.38 -5.87
N ASP A 107 6.70 -3.24 -5.73
CA ASP A 107 7.06 -1.99 -6.39
C ASP A 107 8.43 -1.47 -5.92
N ASP A 108 8.72 -1.54 -4.61
CA ASP A 108 10.04 -1.20 -4.05
C ASP A 108 11.16 -2.06 -4.69
N ILE A 109 10.92 -3.36 -4.87
CA ILE A 109 11.88 -4.29 -5.50
C ILE A 109 12.09 -3.94 -6.98
N CYS A 110 11.00 -3.75 -7.73
CA CYS A 110 11.03 -3.36 -9.14
C CYS A 110 11.77 -2.02 -9.32
N GLY A 111 11.46 -1.02 -8.48
CA GLY A 111 12.09 0.29 -8.50
C GLY A 111 13.60 0.21 -8.23
N LEU A 112 14.04 -0.62 -7.28
CA LEU A 112 15.46 -0.86 -7.05
C LEU A 112 16.14 -1.54 -8.26
N SER A 113 15.50 -2.55 -8.84
CA SER A 113 16.01 -3.24 -10.03
C SER A 113 16.20 -2.27 -11.20
N GLU A 114 15.21 -1.42 -11.46
CA GLU A 114 15.28 -0.44 -12.53
C GLU A 114 16.34 0.63 -12.26
N LYS A 115 16.44 1.09 -11.01
CA LYS A 115 17.49 2.03 -10.59
C LYS A 115 18.89 1.43 -10.78
N LYS A 116 19.05 0.12 -10.58
CA LYS A 116 20.31 -0.60 -10.86
C LYS A 116 20.64 -0.62 -12.36
N LYS A 117 19.66 -0.92 -13.21
CA LYS A 117 19.83 -0.93 -14.66
C LYS A 117 20.22 0.45 -15.20
N ASN A 118 19.68 1.51 -14.60
CA ASN A 118 20.03 2.89 -14.91
C ASN A 118 21.39 3.34 -14.34
N GLY A 119 22.25 2.40 -13.91
CA GLY A 119 23.65 2.66 -13.54
C GLY A 119 23.88 3.03 -12.07
N ALA A 120 22.83 3.08 -11.23
CA ALA A 120 23.01 3.39 -9.82
C ALA A 120 23.51 2.17 -9.02
N LYS A 121 24.44 2.39 -8.09
CA LYS A 121 24.89 1.38 -7.12
C LYS A 121 23.82 1.18 -6.05
N VAL A 122 22.96 0.17 -6.22
CA VAL A 122 21.90 -0.18 -5.27
C VAL A 122 22.13 -1.55 -4.64
N GLY A 123 21.77 -1.66 -3.36
CA GLY A 123 21.77 -2.92 -2.62
C GLY A 123 20.40 -3.60 -2.63
N LYS A 124 20.31 -4.72 -1.90
CA LYS A 124 19.05 -5.43 -1.64
C LYS A 124 18.11 -4.62 -0.74
N LEU A 125 16.81 -4.82 -0.91
CA LEU A 125 15.78 -4.21 -0.09
C LEU A 125 15.96 -4.65 1.37
N LYS A 126 16.08 -3.68 2.29
CA LYS A 126 16.31 -3.95 3.71
C LYS A 126 15.00 -4.06 4.49
N PHE A 127 15.05 -4.80 5.60
CA PHE A 127 13.98 -4.76 6.60
C PHE A 127 13.83 -3.36 7.20
N LYS A 128 12.60 -3.04 7.61
CA LYS A 128 12.27 -1.78 8.28
C LYS A 128 12.11 -1.99 9.79
N SER A 129 12.68 -1.09 10.58
CA SER A 129 12.52 -1.05 12.04
C SER A 129 11.17 -0.46 12.48
N TYR A 130 10.61 0.44 11.68
CA TYR A 130 9.28 1.05 11.82
C TYR A 130 8.67 1.38 10.46
N LEU A 131 7.35 1.52 10.40
CA LEU A 131 6.62 1.96 9.21
C LEU A 131 5.97 3.32 9.49
N ASN A 132 6.07 4.22 8.51
CA ASN A 132 5.50 5.58 8.59
C ASN A 132 4.22 5.74 7.78
N CYS A 133 3.88 4.73 6.98
CA CYS A 133 2.74 4.76 6.07
C CYS A 133 2.12 3.37 5.98
N ILE A 134 0.79 3.34 5.86
CA ILE A 134 0.07 2.14 5.43
C ILE A 134 -0.79 2.56 4.23
N PRO A 135 -0.57 1.97 3.05
CA PRO A 135 -1.31 2.33 1.86
C PRO A 135 -2.79 1.93 1.99
N LEU A 136 -3.69 2.89 1.73
CA LEU A 136 -5.12 2.68 1.67
C LEU A 136 -5.57 2.68 0.20
N LYS A 137 -5.86 1.50 -0.34
CA LYS A 137 -5.94 1.30 -1.79
C LYS A 137 -7.25 1.76 -2.43
N GLN A 138 -8.38 1.67 -1.73
CA GLN A 138 -9.70 1.88 -2.33
C GLN A 138 -10.52 2.93 -1.57
N HIS A 139 -10.95 3.96 -2.30
CA HIS A 139 -12.02 4.86 -1.89
C HIS A 139 -13.31 4.05 -1.67
N GLU A 140 -14.17 4.48 -0.74
CA GLU A 140 -15.42 3.84 -0.29
C GLU A 140 -15.27 2.54 0.49
N ASN A 141 -14.25 1.72 0.19
CA ASN A 141 -14.00 0.49 0.93
C ASN A 141 -13.05 0.68 2.13
N VAL A 142 -11.94 1.40 1.92
CA VAL A 142 -10.90 1.59 2.95
C VAL A 142 -11.04 2.95 3.64
N TYR A 143 -11.46 3.97 2.89
CA TYR A 143 -11.68 5.31 3.41
C TYR A 143 -12.77 6.04 2.63
N THR A 144 -13.47 6.94 3.32
CA THR A 144 -14.46 7.85 2.73
C THR A 144 -14.12 9.28 3.11
N LEU A 145 -14.36 10.22 2.19
CA LEU A 145 -14.29 11.65 2.47
C LEU A 145 -15.70 12.17 2.68
N THR A 146 -16.02 12.59 3.91
CA THR A 146 -17.32 13.17 4.24
C THR A 146 -17.19 14.68 4.37
N ARG A 147 -18.09 15.42 3.71
CA ARG A 147 -18.30 16.84 4.01
C ARG A 147 -18.97 16.89 5.38
N LYS A 148 -18.42 17.63 6.35
CA LYS A 148 -19.06 17.84 7.66
C LYS A 148 -20.54 18.15 7.43
N HIS A 149 -21.45 17.39 8.06
CA HIS A 149 -22.82 17.85 8.24
C HIS A 149 -22.74 19.19 8.98
N GLY A 150 -23.19 20.26 8.33
CA GLY A 150 -23.63 21.44 9.05
C GLY A 150 -24.67 21.01 10.06
N ASN A 151 -24.56 21.54 11.27
CA ASN A 151 -25.50 21.34 12.36
C ASN A 151 -26.91 21.75 11.87
N ASN A 152 -27.72 20.82 11.39
CA ASN A 152 -29.14 21.06 11.24
C ASN A 152 -29.75 20.83 12.61
N GLY A 153 -30.06 21.94 13.29
CA GLY A 153 -30.71 21.94 14.59
C GLY A 153 -31.97 21.07 14.59
N ARG A 154 -32.05 20.23 15.61
CA ARG A 154 -33.28 19.80 16.25
C ARG A 154 -33.06 19.93 17.76
#